data_AF-A0A0N0L232-F1
#
_entry.id   AF-A0A0N0L232-F1
#
_cell.length_a   1.000
_cell.length_b   1.000
_cell.length_c   1.000
_cell.angle_alpha   90.00
_cell.angle_beta   90.00
_cell.angle_gamma   90.00
#
_symmetry.space_group_name_H-M   'P 1'
#
loop_
_entity.id
_entity.type
_entity.pdbx_description
1 polymer ?
#
loop_
_entity_poly.entity_id
_entity_poly.type
_entity_poly.pdbx_seq_one_letter_code
_entity_poly.pdbx_strand_id
1 'polypeptide(L)'
;MQEVAAVVAKIKLGDNRAVDKLVIQEWENSIGDLPYQDAIEAVTMFRRESDGYLQPVHIIRNVKRIREDRSQGQGIAASHVAHPASKPANWAAMCRAWNNEAAWSRELDVYRAQLRAEGYQGVMP
;
A
#
# COMPACT_ATOMS: atom_id res chain seq x y z
N MET A 1 2.45 16.52 14.56
CA MET A 1 3.40 17.26 13.69
C MET A 1 4.28 16.36 12.80
N GLN A 2 4.92 15.28 13.29
CA GLN A 2 5.80 14.45 12.43
C GLN A 2 5.06 13.62 11.36
N GLU A 3 3.84 13.14 11.66
CA GLU A 3 3.11 12.21 10.79
C GLU A 3 2.57 12.90 9.52
N VAL A 4 2.00 14.10 9.67
CA VAL A 4 1.52 14.92 8.53
C VAL A 4 2.67 15.28 7.58
N ALA A 5 3.85 15.61 8.11
CA ALA A 5 5.04 15.90 7.30
C ALA A 5 5.48 14.69 6.46
N ALA A 6 5.33 13.46 6.97
CA ALA A 6 5.66 12.24 6.24
C ALA A 6 4.66 11.94 5.11
N VAL A 7 3.36 12.18 5.34
CA VAL A 7 2.33 12.09 4.28
C VAL A 7 2.64 13.08 3.16
N VAL A 8 2.92 14.33 3.51
CA VAL A 8 3.20 15.39 2.54
C VAL A 8 4.49 15.15 1.77
N ALA A 9 5.54 14.58 2.38
CA ALA A 9 6.75 14.17 1.68
C ALA A 9 6.48 13.07 0.64
N LYS A 10 5.64 12.07 0.96
CA LYS A 10 5.22 11.04 0.01
C LYS A 10 4.44 11.64 -1.16
N ILE A 11 3.60 12.64 -0.90
CA ILE A 11 2.85 13.38 -1.93
C ILE A 11 3.80 14.16 -2.83
N LYS A 12 4.76 14.88 -2.26
CA LYS A 12 5.78 15.63 -3.01
C LYS A 12 6.55 14.76 -4.00
N LEU A 13 6.91 13.53 -3.61
CA LEU A 13 7.66 12.60 -4.47
C LEU A 13 6.94 12.17 -5.75
N GLY A 14 5.61 12.30 -5.83
CA GLY A 14 4.85 11.90 -7.04
C GLY A 14 4.10 13.02 -7.72
N ASP A 15 3.94 14.19 -7.09
CA ASP A 15 3.14 15.31 -7.62
C ASP A 15 3.98 16.59 -7.78
N ASN A 16 5.31 16.49 -7.61
CA ASN A 16 6.32 17.55 -7.70
C ASN A 16 5.90 18.90 -7.06
N ARG A 17 5.14 18.82 -5.96
CA ARG A 17 4.50 19.98 -5.34
C ARG A 17 5.48 20.78 -4.50
N ALA A 18 5.44 22.11 -4.59
CA ALA A 18 6.06 22.98 -3.62
C ALA A 18 5.29 22.86 -2.29
N VAL A 19 5.94 22.28 -1.28
CA VAL A 19 5.37 22.15 0.06
C VAL A 19 5.85 23.34 0.88
N ASP A 20 4.92 24.24 1.18
CA ASP A 20 5.14 25.33 2.13
C ASP A 20 4.33 25.13 3.42
N LYS A 21 4.49 26.03 4.39
CA LYS A 21 3.79 25.95 5.68
C LYS A 21 2.27 26.08 5.55
N LEU A 22 1.79 26.85 4.57
CA LEU A 22 0.35 27.04 4.34
C LEU A 22 -0.28 25.76 3.79
N VAL A 23 0.42 25.08 2.87
CA VAL A 23 0.00 23.78 2.34
C VAL A 23 -0.02 22.74 3.46
N ILE A 24 0.98 22.68 4.33
CA ILE A 24 0.96 21.74 5.47
C ILE A 24 -0.24 22.03 6.38
N GLN A 25 -0.49 23.30 6.71
CA GLN A 25 -1.58 23.70 7.60
C GLN A 25 -2.96 23.43 6.99
N GLU A 26 -3.13 23.67 5.68
CA GLU A 26 -4.36 23.35 4.95
C GLU A 26 -4.64 21.85 4.95
N TRP A 27 -3.59 21.04 4.79
CA TRP A 27 -3.70 19.58 4.83
C TRP A 27 -3.97 19.06 6.24
N GLU A 28 -3.37 19.66 7.27
CA GLU A 28 -3.68 19.36 8.66
C GLU A 28 -5.14 19.70 9.00
N ASN A 29 -5.66 20.82 8.51
CA ASN A 29 -7.08 21.17 8.67
C ASN A 29 -8.02 20.21 7.94
N SER A 30 -7.59 19.69 6.78
CA SER A 30 -8.43 18.86 5.90
C SER A 30 -8.42 17.37 6.27
N ILE A 31 -7.28 16.85 6.71
CA ILE A 31 -7.07 15.40 6.95
C ILE A 31 -6.35 15.09 8.26
N GLY A 32 -6.09 16.08 9.11
CA GLY A 32 -5.33 15.89 10.37
C GLY A 32 -6.05 15.02 11.40
N ASP A 33 -7.35 14.81 11.24
CA ASP A 33 -8.18 13.88 12.02
C ASP A 33 -8.08 12.42 11.51
N LEU A 34 -7.49 12.20 10.33
CA LEU A 34 -7.36 10.86 9.77
C LEU A 34 -6.16 10.12 10.40
N PRO A 35 -6.31 8.83 10.75
CA PRO A 35 -5.19 8.00 11.13
C PRO A 35 -4.13 7.96 10.03
N TYR A 36 -2.87 8.15 10.43
CA TYR A 36 -1.74 8.20 9.51
C TYR A 36 -1.68 7.02 8.54
N GLN A 37 -1.94 5.80 9.03
CA GLN A 37 -1.91 4.58 8.22
C GLN A 37 -2.99 4.60 7.12
N ASP A 38 -4.22 4.99 7.45
CA ASP A 38 -5.33 5.10 6.49
C ASP A 38 -5.01 6.16 5.43
N ALA A 39 -4.45 7.30 5.83
CA ALA A 39 -4.07 8.38 4.91
C ALA A 39 -2.98 7.93 3.91
N ILE A 40 -1.95 7.20 4.38
CA ILE A 40 -0.87 6.69 3.52
C ILE A 40 -1.37 5.63 2.54
N GLU A 41 -2.29 4.76 2.98
CA GLU A 41 -2.92 3.75 2.12
C GLU A 41 -3.78 4.44 1.05
N ALA A 42 -4.59 5.43 1.44
CA ALA A 42 -5.42 6.23 0.54
C ALA A 42 -4.62 6.96 -0.55
N VAL A 43 -3.45 7.52 -0.21
CA VAL A 43 -2.51 8.12 -1.18
C VAL A 43 -1.98 7.06 -2.16
N THR A 44 -1.64 5.87 -1.65
CA THR A 44 -1.10 4.78 -2.47
C THR A 44 -2.15 4.27 -3.45
N MET A 45 -3.37 4.10 -2.96
CA MET A 45 -4.54 3.69 -3.74
C MET A 45 -4.84 4.69 -4.86
N PHE A 46 -4.87 6.00 -4.56
CA PHE A 46 -5.10 7.02 -5.58
C PHE A 46 -4.07 6.95 -6.71
N ARG A 47 -2.78 6.79 -6.37
CA ARG A 47 -1.70 6.71 -7.38
C ARG A 47 -1.72 5.45 -8.24
N ARG A 48 -2.36 4.37 -7.78
CA ARG A 48 -2.56 3.16 -8.59
C ARG A 48 -3.72 3.32 -9.55
N GLU A 49 -4.75 4.07 -9.14
CA GLU A 49 -6.01 4.19 -9.86
C GLU A 49 -6.07 5.46 -10.75
N SER A 50 -5.21 6.45 -10.50
CA SER A 50 -5.22 7.74 -11.18
C SER A 50 -3.82 8.32 -11.33
N ASP A 51 -3.63 9.01 -12.46
CA ASP A 51 -2.50 9.88 -12.79
C ASP A 51 -2.79 11.37 -12.52
N GLY A 52 -3.98 11.68 -11.99
CA GLY A 52 -4.45 13.04 -11.76
C GLY A 52 -3.81 13.70 -10.54
N TYR A 53 -4.09 15.00 -10.39
CA TYR A 53 -3.59 15.78 -9.26
C TYR A 53 -4.25 15.35 -7.94
N LEU A 54 -3.44 15.09 -6.91
CA LEU A 54 -3.95 14.59 -5.63
C LEU A 54 -4.45 15.74 -4.74
N GLN A 55 -5.74 15.74 -4.41
CA GLN A 55 -6.36 16.70 -3.50
C GLN A 55 -6.78 16.03 -2.18
N PRO A 56 -6.92 16.77 -1.06
CA PRO A 56 -7.34 16.21 0.22
C PRO A 56 -8.65 15.41 0.15
N VAL A 57 -9.60 15.88 -0.67
CA VAL A 57 -10.89 15.19 -0.91
C VAL A 57 -10.71 13.76 -1.43
N HIS A 58 -9.65 13.48 -2.22
CA HIS A 58 -9.36 12.13 -2.71
C HIS A 58 -8.92 11.21 -1.58
N ILE A 59 -8.15 11.72 -0.62
CA ILE A 59 -7.74 10.96 0.57
C ILE A 59 -8.96 10.63 1.42
N ILE A 60 -9.82 11.61 1.71
CA ILE A 60 -11.03 11.39 2.51
C ILE A 60 -11.91 10.32 1.87
N ARG A 61 -12.14 10.40 0.55
CA ARG A 61 -12.93 9.41 -0.20
C ARG A 61 -12.30 8.02 -0.15
N ASN A 62 -11.00 7.92 -0.35
CA ASN A 62 -10.30 6.64 -0.32
C ASN A 62 -10.24 6.05 1.09
N VAL A 63 -10.05 6.86 2.14
CA VAL A 63 -10.12 6.38 3.53
C VAL A 63 -11.50 5.85 3.85
N LYS A 64 -12.56 6.53 3.41
CA LYS A 64 -13.93 6.03 3.56
C LYS A 64 -14.11 4.67 2.87
N ARG A 65 -13.65 4.54 1.62
CA ARG A 65 -13.69 3.27 0.87
C ARG A 65 -12.88 2.16 1.56
N ILE A 66 -11.68 2.44 2.03
CA ILE A 66 -10.83 1.48 2.77
C ILE A 66 -11.54 1.00 4.04
N ARG A 67 -12.20 1.90 4.79
CA ARG A 67 -12.94 1.54 6.00
C ARG A 67 -14.19 0.72 5.68
N GLU A 68 -14.91 1.08 4.62
CA GLU A 68 -16.06 0.32 4.13
C GLU A 68 -15.62 -1.08 3.69
N ASP A 69 -14.56 -1.19 2.88
CA ASP A 69 -13.96 -2.46 2.44
C ASP A 69 -13.48 -3.31 3.62
N ARG A 70 -12.92 -2.70 4.68
CA ARG A 70 -12.56 -3.43 5.91
C ARG A 70 -13.79 -3.88 6.69
N SER A 71 -14.85 -3.07 6.76
CA SER A 71 -16.08 -3.43 7.47
C SER A 71 -16.90 -4.50 6.75
N GLN A 72 -16.99 -4.43 5.42
CA GLN A 72 -17.63 -5.45 4.58
C GLN A 72 -16.75 -6.69 4.46
N GLY A 73 -15.44 -6.47 4.37
CA GLY A 73 -14.42 -7.50 4.49
C GLY A 73 -14.50 -8.22 5.82
N GLN A 74 -14.82 -7.57 6.95
CA GLN A 74 -15.05 -8.26 8.23
C GLN A 74 -16.36 -9.07 8.25
N GLY A 75 -17.37 -8.68 7.47
CA GLY A 75 -18.61 -9.46 7.28
C GLY A 75 -18.43 -10.70 6.38
N ILE A 76 -17.44 -10.69 5.47
CA ILE A 76 -17.14 -11.79 4.54
C ILE A 76 -15.88 -12.59 4.99
N ALA A 77 -14.95 -12.00 5.73
CA ALA A 77 -13.73 -12.63 6.23
C ALA A 77 -13.96 -13.53 7.44
N ALA A 78 -15.14 -13.50 8.05
CA ALA A 78 -15.56 -14.59 8.93
C ALA A 78 -15.70 -15.92 8.18
N SER A 79 -15.73 -15.93 6.83
CA SER A 79 -15.88 -17.15 6.03
C SER A 79 -14.85 -17.36 4.91
N HIS A 80 -13.88 -16.46 4.68
CA HIS A 80 -12.83 -16.68 3.67
C HIS A 80 -11.53 -15.90 3.91
N VAL A 81 -10.58 -16.42 4.69
CA VAL A 81 -9.13 -16.50 4.36
C VAL A 81 -8.49 -17.51 5.32
N ALA A 82 -8.26 -18.72 4.83
CA ALA A 82 -7.33 -19.66 5.42
C ALA A 82 -5.90 -19.14 5.19
N HIS A 83 -5.17 -18.90 6.28
CA HIS A 83 -3.71 -18.67 6.40
C HIS A 83 -3.08 -17.65 5.40
N PRO A 84 -2.55 -16.51 5.89
CA PRO A 84 -1.72 -15.65 5.03
C PRO A 84 -0.45 -16.40 4.64
N ALA A 85 -0.09 -16.34 3.34
CA ALA A 85 1.12 -16.94 2.80
C ALA A 85 2.35 -16.55 3.63
N SER A 86 3.20 -17.52 3.96
CA SER A 86 4.39 -17.26 4.77
C SER A 86 5.35 -16.35 4.01
N LYS A 87 6.15 -15.60 4.77
CA LYS A 87 7.24 -14.77 4.23
C LYS A 87 8.19 -15.65 3.41
N PRO A 88 8.65 -15.21 2.22
CA PRO A 88 9.66 -15.92 1.44
C PRO A 88 10.94 -16.14 2.25
N ALA A 89 11.40 -17.38 2.36
CA ALA A 89 12.67 -17.71 2.98
C ALA A 89 13.86 -17.06 2.23
N ASN A 90 13.70 -16.84 0.92
CA ASN A 90 14.68 -16.22 0.04
C ASN A 90 14.49 -14.71 -0.16
N TRP A 91 13.78 -14.02 0.76
CA TRP A 91 13.49 -12.59 0.66
C TRP A 91 14.71 -11.71 0.35
N ALA A 92 15.85 -11.97 1.00
CA ALA A 92 17.07 -11.21 0.77
C ALA A 92 17.65 -11.41 -0.65
N ALA A 93 17.48 -12.59 -1.23
CA ALA A 93 17.93 -12.89 -2.60
C ALA A 93 16.99 -12.26 -3.63
N MET A 94 15.66 -12.31 -3.40
CA MET A 94 14.68 -11.56 -4.19
C MET A 94 15.01 -10.07 -4.24
N CYS A 95 15.30 -9.46 -3.08
CA CYS A 95 15.67 -8.04 -3.02
C CYS A 95 16.94 -7.70 -3.83
N ARG A 96 17.93 -8.61 -3.88
CA ARG A 96 19.15 -8.42 -4.67
C ARG A 96 18.91 -8.60 -6.16
N ALA A 97 17.95 -9.43 -6.53
CA ALA A 97 17.60 -9.75 -7.91
C ALA A 97 16.63 -8.74 -8.56
N TRP A 98 16.22 -7.68 -7.85
CA TRP A 98 15.11 -6.81 -8.25
C TRP A 98 15.27 -6.15 -9.64
N ASN A 99 16.50 -5.93 -10.11
CA ASN A 99 16.80 -5.31 -11.40
C ASN A 99 17.32 -6.30 -12.46
N ASN A 100 17.28 -7.62 -12.18
CA ASN A 100 17.73 -8.66 -13.08
C ASN A 100 16.62 -9.69 -13.24
N GLU A 101 15.90 -9.62 -14.36
CA GLU A 101 14.73 -10.45 -14.65
C GLU A 101 15.01 -11.96 -14.55
N ALA A 102 16.15 -12.42 -15.08
CA ALA A 102 16.54 -13.84 -15.02
C ALA A 102 16.86 -14.29 -13.58
N ALA A 103 17.47 -13.42 -12.77
CA ALA A 103 17.69 -13.70 -11.36
C ALA A 103 16.38 -13.67 -10.58
N TRP A 104 15.50 -12.71 -10.86
CA TRP A 104 14.20 -12.56 -10.20
C TRP A 104 13.30 -13.76 -10.46
N SER A 105 13.24 -14.27 -11.70
CA SER A 105 12.45 -15.45 -12.04
C SER A 105 12.89 -16.68 -11.24
N ARG A 106 14.21 -16.89 -11.07
CA ARG A 106 14.74 -18.00 -10.27
C ARG A 106 14.32 -17.89 -8.80
N GLU A 107 14.40 -16.68 -8.24
CA GLU A 107 14.00 -16.45 -6.85
C GLU A 107 12.48 -16.59 -6.65
N LEU A 108 11.67 -16.22 -7.65
CA LEU A 108 10.23 -16.48 -7.64
C LEU A 108 9.91 -17.98 -7.62
N ASP A 109 10.64 -18.79 -8.38
CA ASP A 109 10.42 -20.24 -8.42
C ASP A 109 10.75 -20.90 -7.07
N VAL A 110 11.76 -20.40 -6.35
CA VAL A 110 12.08 -20.81 -4.98
C VAL A 110 10.92 -20.48 -4.04
N TYR A 111 10.36 -19.27 -4.11
CA TYR A 111 9.23 -18.89 -3.28
C TYR A 111 7.95 -19.70 -3.62
N ARG A 112 7.70 -19.96 -4.90
CA ARG A 112 6.59 -20.82 -5.36
C ARG A 112 6.74 -22.27 -4.88
N ALA A 113 7.97 -22.77 -4.80
CA ALA A 113 8.24 -24.10 -4.24
C ALA A 113 7.95 -24.12 -2.73
N GLN A 114 8.34 -23.08 -1.99
CA GLN A 114 7.98 -22.92 -0.57
C GLN A 114 6.47 -22.91 -0.37
N LEU A 115 5.73 -22.11 -1.14
CA LEU A 115 4.26 -22.05 -1.03
C LEU A 115 3.58 -23.40 -1.32
N ARG A 116 4.10 -24.15 -2.31
CA ARG A 116 3.61 -25.52 -2.57
C ARG A 116 3.86 -26.47 -1.40
N ALA A 117 5.03 -26.39 -0.76
CA ALA A 117 5.35 -27.19 0.41
C ALA A 117 4.44 -26.84 1.61
N GLU A 118 4.01 -25.59 1.71
CA GLU A 118 3.06 -25.10 2.72
C GLU A 118 1.59 -25.40 2.35
N GLY A 119 1.32 -26.07 1.23
CA GLY A 119 -0.02 -26.48 0.81
C GLY A 119 -0.82 -25.43 0.03
N TYR A 120 -0.20 -24.33 -0.39
CA TYR A 120 -0.85 -23.34 -1.27
C TYR A 120 -0.91 -23.86 -2.71
N GLN A 121 -2.09 -24.23 -3.18
CA GLN A 121 -2.37 -24.52 -4.58
C GLN A 121 -2.87 -23.24 -5.26
N GLY A 122 -1.96 -22.58 -5.99
CA GLY A 122 -2.09 -21.17 -6.37
C GLY A 122 -3.19 -20.84 -7.37
N VAL A 123 -3.65 -19.58 -7.30
CA VAL A 123 -3.57 -18.61 -8.40
C VAL A 123 -3.30 -17.25 -7.73
N MET A 124 -2.08 -16.72 -7.84
CA MET A 124 -1.86 -15.27 -7.67
C MET A 124 -1.58 -14.70 -9.06
N PRO A 125 -2.29 -13.64 -9.48
CA PRO A 125 -2.12 -13.02 -10.80
C PRO A 125 -0.75 -12.37 -10.99
#